data_AF-A0A6F8XU88-F1
#
_entry.id   AF-A0A6F8XU88-F1
#
_cell.length_a   1.000
_cell.length_b   1.000
_cell.length_c   1.000
_cell.angle_alpha   90.00
_cell.angle_beta   90.00
_cell.angle_gamma   90.00
#
_symmetry.space_group_name_H-M   'P 1'
#
loop_
_entity.id
_entity.type
_entity.pdbx_description
1 polymer ?
#
loop_
_entity_poly.entity_id
_entity_poly.type
_entity_poly.pdbx_seq_one_letter_code
_entity_poly.pdbx_strand_id
1 'polypeptide(L)'
;MAMPEVVFPLDSTKKFPDQQLVGHNRWHPDIPPVATVSPGQSFRVHCREWFDGEIHNDDSAMDVRDAPLSIVHALSGPFAVQGAEPGDLLVVDILDVGPIPQEDSGPLAGQGWGYTGIFARQNGGGFLTDYFPDAYKAVWDFRGQTASSRHVPG
;
A
#
# COMPACT_ATOMS: atom_id res chain seq x y z
N MET A 1 -16.66 -13.78 -16.73
CA MET A 1 -16.68 -12.30 -16.67
C MET A 1 -15.33 -11.82 -17.19
N ALA A 2 -15.28 -10.75 -17.98
CA ALA A 2 -14.01 -10.16 -18.39
C ALA A 2 -13.27 -9.62 -17.16
N MET A 3 -11.93 -9.72 -17.13
CA MET A 3 -11.17 -9.08 -16.05
C MET A 3 -11.37 -7.56 -16.14
N PRO A 4 -11.56 -6.85 -15.01
CA PRO A 4 -11.71 -5.41 -15.02
C PRO A 4 -10.44 -4.75 -15.56
N GLU A 5 -10.62 -3.62 -16.24
CA GLU A 5 -9.51 -2.80 -16.71
C GLU A 5 -8.63 -2.34 -15.53
N VAL A 6 -7.31 -2.46 -15.67
CA VAL A 6 -6.34 -1.94 -14.70
C VAL A 6 -5.97 -0.52 -15.08
N VAL A 7 -6.57 0.47 -14.41
CA VAL A 7 -6.37 1.90 -14.74
C VAL A 7 -5.09 2.48 -14.13
N PHE A 8 -4.49 1.78 -13.18
CA PHE A 8 -3.21 2.13 -12.56
C PHE A 8 -2.38 0.85 -12.37
N PRO A 9 -1.66 0.40 -13.41
CA PRO A 9 -0.75 -0.73 -13.29
C PRO A 9 0.54 -0.28 -12.59
N LEU A 10 1.08 -1.16 -11.74
CA LEU A 10 2.40 -1.02 -11.15
C LEU A 10 3.37 -2.03 -11.76
N ASP A 11 4.60 -1.60 -11.96
CA ASP A 11 5.76 -2.44 -12.24
C ASP A 11 6.51 -2.69 -10.92
N SER A 12 6.43 -3.92 -10.40
CA SER A 12 7.09 -4.32 -9.14
C SER A 12 8.62 -4.38 -9.19
N THR A 13 9.24 -4.12 -10.35
CA THR A 13 10.69 -3.95 -10.46
C THR A 13 11.15 -2.49 -10.27
N LYS A 14 10.21 -1.55 -10.17
CA LYS A 14 10.49 -0.11 -10.06
C LYS A 14 9.97 0.47 -8.75
N LYS A 15 10.69 1.47 -8.24
CA LYS A 15 10.21 2.32 -7.14
C LYS A 15 8.99 3.11 -7.59
N PHE A 16 8.13 3.49 -6.65
CA PHE A 16 6.89 4.23 -6.90
C PHE A 16 7.06 5.54 -7.71
N PRO A 17 8.09 6.38 -7.46
CA PRO A 17 8.33 7.56 -8.29
C PRO A 17 8.82 7.26 -9.72
N ASP A 18 9.28 6.04 -10.00
CA ASP A 18 9.80 5.63 -11.31
C ASP A 18 8.76 4.88 -12.16
N GLN A 19 7.51 4.82 -11.68
CA GLN A 19 6.39 4.18 -12.39
C GLN A 19 6.00 4.98 -13.65
N GLN A 20 5.37 4.31 -14.61
CA GLN A 20 4.86 4.99 -15.81
C GLN A 20 3.76 6.01 -15.44
N LEU A 21 2.86 5.61 -14.54
CA LEU A 21 1.92 6.50 -13.88
C LEU A 21 2.40 6.69 -12.46
N VAL A 22 2.77 7.92 -12.12
CA VAL A 22 3.24 8.26 -10.78
C VAL A 22 2.04 8.75 -9.98
N GLY A 23 1.79 8.10 -8.86
CA GLY A 23 0.76 8.51 -7.92
C GLY A 23 1.19 9.74 -7.10
N HIS A 24 0.81 9.77 -5.83
CA HIS A 24 1.18 10.86 -4.94
C HIS A 24 1.41 10.38 -3.51
N ASN A 25 2.16 11.15 -2.72
CA ASN A 25 2.30 10.95 -1.27
C ASN A 25 1.94 12.20 -0.46
N ARG A 26 1.37 13.22 -1.13
CA ARG A 26 0.86 14.45 -0.53
C ARG A 26 -0.52 14.74 -1.12
N TRP A 27 -1.35 15.43 -0.35
CA TRP A 27 -2.64 15.90 -0.81
C TRP A 27 -2.53 17.36 -1.21
N HIS A 28 -2.82 17.65 -2.47
CA HIS A 28 -2.83 19.01 -2.99
C HIS A 28 -3.83 19.11 -4.16
N PRO A 29 -4.65 20.17 -4.24
CA PRO A 29 -5.69 20.29 -5.27
C PRO A 29 -5.13 20.33 -6.69
N ASP A 30 -3.89 20.79 -6.85
CA ASP A 30 -3.24 20.92 -8.17
C ASP A 30 -2.54 19.64 -8.65
N ILE A 31 -2.63 18.53 -7.93
CA ILE A 31 -2.10 17.24 -8.41
C ILE A 31 -2.98 16.78 -9.57
N PRO A 32 -2.42 16.61 -10.78
CA PRO A 32 -3.21 16.21 -11.94
C PRO A 32 -3.70 14.76 -11.78
N PRO A 33 -4.88 14.42 -12.31
CA PRO A 33 -5.36 13.04 -12.33
C PRO A 33 -4.48 12.18 -13.23
N VAL A 34 -4.18 10.96 -12.77
CA VAL A 34 -3.40 9.96 -13.54
C VAL A 34 -4.26 9.18 -14.52
N ALA A 35 -5.57 9.13 -14.28
CA ALA A 35 -6.58 8.58 -15.18
C ALA A 35 -7.95 9.24 -14.95
N THR A 36 -8.85 9.09 -15.92
CA THR A 36 -10.24 9.53 -15.82
C THR A 36 -11.16 8.33 -15.98
N VAL A 37 -12.15 8.20 -15.10
CA VAL A 37 -13.15 7.13 -15.10
C VAL A 37 -14.56 7.69 -15.22
N SER A 38 -15.49 6.89 -15.76
CA SER A 38 -16.91 7.25 -15.85
C SER A 38 -17.69 6.79 -14.60
N PRO A 39 -18.75 7.51 -14.18
CA PRO A 39 -19.68 7.00 -13.17
C PRO A 39 -20.19 5.59 -13.50
N GLY A 40 -20.17 4.69 -12.52
CA GLY A 40 -20.58 3.28 -12.68
C GLY A 40 -19.53 2.37 -13.32
N GLN A 41 -18.38 2.88 -13.76
CA GLN A 41 -17.28 2.05 -14.26
C GLN A 41 -16.67 1.21 -13.14
N SER A 42 -16.57 -0.10 -13.37
CA SER A 42 -15.75 -0.99 -12.52
C SER A 42 -14.33 -1.09 -13.10
N PHE A 43 -13.33 -0.89 -12.25
CA PHE A 43 -11.92 -0.93 -12.62
C PHE A 43 -11.06 -1.49 -11.48
N ARG A 44 -9.81 -1.79 -11.79
CA ARG A 44 -8.80 -2.26 -10.83
C ARG A 44 -7.66 -1.25 -10.71
N VAL A 45 -7.14 -1.11 -9.50
CA VAL A 45 -5.99 -0.26 -9.16
C VAL A 45 -4.94 -1.15 -8.50
N HIS A 46 -3.69 -1.08 -8.97
CA HIS A 46 -2.58 -1.67 -8.23
C HIS A 46 -2.12 -0.66 -7.18
N CYS A 47 -1.85 -1.15 -5.97
CA CYS A 47 -1.36 -0.33 -4.86
C CYS A 47 0.03 -0.82 -4.46
N ARG A 48 0.92 0.13 -4.15
CA ARG A 48 2.22 -0.16 -3.57
C ARG A 48 2.06 -0.18 -2.05
N GLU A 49 2.80 -1.06 -1.38
CA GLU A 49 2.91 -0.99 0.07
C GLU A 49 3.44 0.40 0.49
N TRP A 50 2.94 0.95 1.59
CA TRP A 50 3.12 2.37 1.94
C TRP A 50 4.57 2.87 2.05
N PHE A 51 5.56 2.00 2.30
CA PHE A 51 6.99 2.33 2.31
C PHE A 51 7.71 2.05 1.00
N ASP A 52 7.00 1.63 -0.05
CA ASP A 52 7.60 1.35 -1.36
C ASP A 52 8.75 0.31 -1.29
N GLY A 53 8.54 -0.72 -0.46
CA GLY A 53 9.44 -1.87 -0.35
C GLY A 53 10.67 -1.67 0.53
N GLU A 54 10.69 -0.65 1.39
CA GLU A 54 11.79 -0.46 2.35
C GLU A 54 11.73 -1.42 3.54
N ILE A 55 10.58 -2.07 3.77
CA ILE A 55 10.44 -3.12 4.78
C ILE A 55 10.58 -4.50 4.14
N HIS A 56 11.41 -5.35 4.73
CA HIS A 56 11.83 -6.63 4.17
C HIS A 56 11.27 -7.82 4.96
N ASN A 57 11.09 -8.94 4.27
CA ASN A 57 10.73 -10.22 4.87
C ASN A 57 11.98 -10.89 5.47
N ASP A 58 12.41 -10.39 6.62
CA ASP A 58 13.49 -10.95 7.42
C ASP A 58 13.14 -10.84 8.92
N ASP A 59 14.06 -11.31 9.76
CA ASP A 59 13.88 -11.39 11.22
C ASP A 59 14.57 -10.22 11.95
N SER A 60 14.79 -9.09 11.25
CA SER A 60 15.41 -7.88 11.78
C SER A 60 14.42 -6.72 11.80
N ALA A 61 14.27 -6.02 12.92
CA ALA A 61 13.40 -4.83 13.00
C ALA A 61 14.11 -3.51 12.61
N MET A 62 15.31 -3.60 12.02
CA MET A 62 16.14 -2.43 11.70
C MET A 62 15.55 -1.57 10.59
N ASP A 63 14.89 -2.18 9.62
CA ASP A 63 14.16 -1.48 8.56
C ASP A 63 12.96 -0.70 9.12
N VAL A 64 12.25 -1.23 10.11
CA VAL A 64 11.20 -0.50 10.85
C VAL A 64 11.81 0.63 11.68
N ARG A 65 12.96 0.41 12.32
CA ARG A 65 13.66 1.45 13.10
C ARG A 65 14.05 2.64 12.23
N ASP A 66 14.60 2.37 11.05
CA ASP A 66 15.19 3.37 10.15
C ASP A 66 14.23 3.77 9.02
N ALA A 67 12.96 3.36 9.11
CA ALA A 67 11.98 3.54 8.06
C ALA A 67 11.86 5.02 7.62
N PRO A 68 11.87 5.32 6.31
CA PRO A 68 11.86 6.69 5.82
C PRO A 68 10.44 7.30 5.86
N LEU A 69 9.96 7.67 7.05
CA LEU A 69 8.59 8.16 7.28
C LEU A 69 8.17 9.35 6.42
N SER A 70 9.10 10.11 5.83
CA SER A 70 8.77 11.22 4.95
C SER A 70 8.19 10.80 3.59
N ILE A 71 8.45 9.57 3.13
CA ILE A 71 8.05 9.11 1.80
C ILE A 71 6.63 8.54 1.77
N VAL A 72 6.11 8.12 2.92
CA VAL A 72 4.79 7.48 3.01
C VAL A 72 3.66 8.50 2.89
N HIS A 73 2.48 8.13 2.41
CA HIS A 73 2.11 6.84 1.83
C HIS A 73 2.19 6.92 0.30
N ALA A 74 2.60 5.85 -0.38
CA ALA A 74 2.52 5.74 -1.83
C ALA A 74 1.06 5.50 -2.28
N LEU A 75 0.34 6.56 -2.68
CA LEU A 75 -1.08 6.49 -3.05
C LEU A 75 -1.26 6.44 -4.57
N SER A 76 -1.95 5.42 -5.06
CA SER A 76 -2.34 5.27 -6.46
C SER A 76 -3.51 6.20 -6.80
N GLY A 77 -3.30 7.14 -7.73
CA GLY A 77 -4.25 8.18 -8.07
C GLY A 77 -3.56 9.55 -8.25
N PRO A 78 -4.31 10.66 -8.25
CA PRO A 78 -5.76 10.73 -8.14
C PRO A 78 -6.46 10.31 -9.44
N PHE A 79 -7.70 9.80 -9.33
CA PHE A 79 -8.54 9.47 -10.47
C PHE A 79 -9.63 10.54 -10.63
N ALA A 80 -9.74 11.14 -11.82
CA ALA A 80 -10.83 12.03 -12.12
C ALA A 80 -12.10 11.22 -12.42
N VAL A 81 -13.24 11.65 -11.89
CA VAL A 81 -14.55 11.06 -12.20
C VAL A 81 -15.30 12.02 -13.10
N GLN A 82 -15.72 11.56 -14.29
CA GLN A 82 -16.41 12.42 -15.25
C GLN A 82 -17.70 12.99 -14.66
N GLY A 83 -17.81 14.33 -14.68
CA GLY A 83 -18.99 15.05 -14.22
C GLY A 83 -19.10 15.22 -12.70
N ALA A 84 -18.11 14.81 -11.91
CA ALA A 84 -18.12 15.06 -10.47
C ALA A 84 -17.79 16.53 -10.16
N GLU A 85 -18.61 17.17 -9.31
CA GLU A 85 -18.48 18.59 -8.94
C GLU A 85 -18.34 18.79 -7.42
N PRO A 86 -17.82 19.94 -6.95
CA PRO A 86 -17.78 20.26 -5.53
C PRO A 86 -19.18 20.25 -4.89
N GLY A 87 -19.36 19.42 -3.86
CA GLY A 87 -20.65 19.24 -3.18
C GLY A 87 -21.33 17.90 -3.48
N ASP A 88 -20.87 17.20 -4.52
CA ASP A 88 -21.33 15.83 -4.80
C ASP A 88 -20.81 14.82 -3.77
N LEU A 89 -21.49 13.67 -3.72
CA LEU A 89 -21.01 12.49 -3.02
C LEU A 89 -20.43 11.49 -4.02
N LEU A 90 -19.18 11.09 -3.81
CA LEU A 90 -18.58 9.97 -4.53
C LEU A 90 -18.91 8.66 -3.79
N VAL A 91 -19.76 7.84 -4.39
CA VAL A 91 -20.05 6.48 -3.90
C VAL A 91 -19.04 5.52 -4.51
N VAL A 92 -18.34 4.78 -3.65
CA VAL A 92 -17.31 3.81 -4.06
C VAL A 92 -17.66 2.44 -3.50
N ASP A 93 -17.97 1.50 -4.39
CA ASP A 93 -18.14 0.09 -4.03
C ASP A 93 -16.80 -0.64 -4.14
N ILE A 94 -16.27 -1.10 -3.00
CA ILE A 94 -15.08 -1.95 -2.97
C ILE A 94 -15.52 -3.38 -3.28
N LEU A 95 -15.38 -3.77 -4.55
CA LEU A 95 -15.85 -5.08 -5.04
C LEU A 95 -14.97 -6.24 -4.55
N ASP A 96 -13.66 -6.02 -4.47
CA ASP A 96 -12.68 -7.00 -3.99
C ASP A 96 -11.37 -6.31 -3.60
N VAL A 97 -10.58 -6.95 -2.74
CA VAL A 97 -9.22 -6.53 -2.35
C VAL A 97 -8.34 -7.77 -2.26
N GLY A 98 -7.18 -7.72 -2.92
CA GLY A 98 -6.22 -8.82 -2.90
C GLY A 98 -4.88 -8.42 -3.48
N PRO A 99 -3.91 -9.36 -3.53
CA PRO A 99 -2.60 -9.11 -4.13
C PRO A 99 -2.73 -8.77 -5.62
N ILE A 100 -1.69 -8.16 -6.18
CA ILE A 100 -1.56 -8.02 -7.62
C ILE A 100 -1.60 -9.43 -8.24
N PRO A 101 -2.40 -9.68 -9.30
CA PRO A 101 -2.55 -11.03 -9.82
C PRO A 101 -1.20 -11.55 -10.30
N GLN A 102 -0.95 -12.84 -10.09
CA GLN A 102 0.33 -13.49 -10.41
C GLN A 102 1.55 -13.00 -9.63
N GLU A 103 1.39 -12.10 -8.66
CA GLU A 103 2.45 -11.69 -7.73
C GLU A 103 2.27 -12.33 -6.34
N ASP A 104 1.94 -13.63 -6.28
CA ASP A 104 1.68 -14.35 -5.03
C ASP A 104 2.94 -14.67 -4.21
N SER A 105 4.12 -14.32 -4.73
CA SER A 105 5.41 -14.47 -4.05
C SER A 105 6.42 -13.45 -4.56
N GLY A 106 7.16 -12.81 -3.67
CA GLY A 106 8.24 -11.90 -4.04
C GLY A 106 8.76 -11.05 -2.88
N PRO A 107 9.74 -10.17 -3.15
CA PRO A 107 10.45 -9.42 -2.11
C PRO A 107 9.65 -8.25 -1.53
N LEU A 108 8.50 -7.89 -2.11
CA LEU A 108 7.70 -6.77 -1.66
C LEU A 108 6.53 -7.25 -0.79
N ALA A 109 6.26 -6.52 0.30
CA ALA A 109 5.05 -6.74 1.07
C ALA A 109 3.81 -6.55 0.18
N GLY A 110 2.86 -7.48 0.31
CA GLY A 110 1.74 -7.69 -0.62
C GLY A 110 1.96 -8.89 -1.55
N GLN A 111 3.19 -9.37 -1.75
CA GLN A 111 3.50 -10.51 -2.61
C GLN A 111 3.54 -11.83 -1.83
N GLY A 112 2.37 -12.22 -1.28
CA GLY A 112 2.22 -13.43 -0.46
C GLY A 112 2.61 -13.29 1.01
N TRP A 113 3.06 -12.10 1.43
CA TRP A 113 3.38 -11.78 2.81
C TRP A 113 3.12 -10.31 3.12
N GLY A 114 3.06 -9.96 4.40
CA GLY A 114 3.00 -8.59 4.91
C GLY A 114 3.64 -8.51 6.29
N TYR A 115 3.53 -7.37 6.96
CA TYR A 115 4.16 -7.20 8.27
C TYR A 115 3.36 -6.30 9.19
N THR A 116 3.67 -6.40 10.47
CA THR A 116 3.30 -5.43 11.50
C THR A 116 4.58 -4.84 12.06
N GLY A 117 4.65 -3.52 12.13
CA GLY A 117 5.76 -2.79 12.73
C GLY A 117 5.32 -2.02 13.96
N ILE A 118 6.19 -1.97 14.97
CA ILE A 118 6.13 -0.97 16.04
C ILE A 118 7.34 -0.06 15.83
N PHE A 119 7.10 1.22 15.59
CA PHE A 119 8.19 2.16 15.39
C PHE A 119 8.90 2.50 16.69
N ALA A 120 10.22 2.69 16.62
CA ALA A 120 11.00 3.21 17.74
C ALA A 120 10.51 4.61 18.13
N ARG A 121 10.62 4.94 19.43
CA ARG A 121 10.26 6.27 19.96
C ARG A 121 10.90 7.42 19.19
N GLN A 122 12.15 7.24 18.77
CA GLN A 122 12.93 8.29 18.11
C GLN A 122 12.55 8.47 16.62
N ASN A 123 11.81 7.54 16.03
CA ASN A 123 11.42 7.59 14.61
C ASN A 123 9.96 7.17 14.42
N GLY A 124 9.03 8.05 14.77
CA GLY A 124 7.58 7.86 14.58
C GLY A 124 6.83 7.52 15.87
N GLY A 125 7.30 6.55 16.64
CA GLY A 125 6.60 6.06 17.84
C GLY A 125 5.22 5.47 17.55
N GLY A 126 4.38 5.41 18.58
CA GLY A 126 3.07 4.78 18.55
C GLY A 126 2.36 4.89 19.90
N PHE A 127 1.18 4.27 20.01
CA PHE A 127 0.30 4.45 21.17
C PHE A 127 0.92 3.99 22.50
N LEU A 128 1.71 2.92 22.50
CA LEU A 128 2.32 2.32 23.70
C LEU A 128 3.84 2.51 23.77
N THR A 129 4.38 3.53 23.11
CA THR A 129 5.84 3.75 23.00
C THR A 129 6.54 3.96 24.35
N ASP A 130 5.80 4.32 25.40
CA ASP A 130 6.36 4.39 26.75
C ASP A 130 6.68 3.03 27.36
N TYR A 131 5.99 1.98 26.91
CA TYR A 131 6.21 0.60 27.33
C TYR A 131 7.07 -0.17 26.34
N PHE A 132 6.97 0.14 25.05
CA PHE A 132 7.72 -0.49 23.96
C PHE A 132 8.45 0.59 23.14
N PRO A 133 9.58 1.12 23.64
CA PRO A 133 10.26 2.26 23.01
C PRO A 133 11.12 1.88 21.81
N ASP A 134 11.47 0.60 21.64
CA ASP A 134 12.30 0.11 20.55
C ASP A 134 11.46 -0.23 19.30
N ALA A 135 12.14 -0.47 18.18
CA ALA A 135 11.48 -0.95 16.97
C ALA A 135 11.24 -2.46 17.03
N TYR A 136 10.08 -2.91 16.59
CA TYR A 136 9.72 -4.33 16.48
C TYR A 136 9.07 -4.63 15.15
N LYS A 137 9.24 -5.86 14.65
CA LYS A 137 8.63 -6.34 13.41
C LYS A 137 8.11 -7.76 13.58
N ALA A 138 6.92 -8.01 13.06
CA ALA A 138 6.38 -9.34 12.86
C ALA A 138 5.96 -9.50 11.40
N VAL A 139 6.54 -10.47 10.70
CA VAL A 139 6.15 -10.84 9.33
C VAL A 139 5.01 -11.86 9.34
N TRP A 140 4.07 -11.70 8.42
CA TRP A 140 2.89 -12.53 8.20
C TRP A 140 2.93 -13.14 6.81
N ASP A 141 2.83 -14.46 6.71
CA ASP A 141 2.68 -15.17 5.45
C ASP A 141 1.19 -15.37 5.14
N PHE A 142 0.76 -15.07 3.91
CA PHE A 142 -0.62 -15.19 3.48
C PHE A 142 -0.87 -16.55 2.80
N ARG A 143 -1.95 -17.23 3.19
CA ARG A 143 -2.38 -18.52 2.62
C ARG A 143 -3.87 -18.49 2.35
N GLY A 144 -4.25 -18.11 1.13
CA GLY A 144 -5.65 -17.89 0.79
C GLY A 144 -6.23 -16.77 1.65
N GLN A 145 -7.22 -17.09 2.50
CA GLN A 145 -7.88 -16.12 3.37
C GLN A 145 -7.30 -16.05 4.79
N THR A 146 -6.19 -16.76 5.06
CA THR A 146 -5.55 -16.76 6.38
C THR A 146 -4.16 -16.14 6.32
N ALA A 147 -3.71 -15.65 7.48
CA ALA A 147 -2.35 -15.18 7.69
C ALA A 147 -1.79 -15.83 8.96
N SER A 148 -0.51 -16.18 8.95
CA SER A 148 0.21 -16.69 10.13
C SER A 148 1.57 -16.02 10.24
N SER A 149 2.06 -15.84 11.46
CA SER A 149 3.39 -15.28 11.69
C SER A 149 4.33 -16.30 12.33
N ARG A 150 5.53 -16.44 11.77
CA ARG A 150 6.61 -17.20 12.42
C ARG A 150 7.07 -16.59 13.75
N HIS A 151 6.72 -15.33 14.01
CA HIS A 151 7.08 -14.60 15.23
C HIS A 151 6.01 -14.70 16.32
N VAL A 152 4.79 -15.10 15.96
CA VAL A 152 3.63 -15.19 16.86
C VAL A 152 3.01 -16.57 16.71
N PRO A 153 3.49 -17.58 17.46
CA PRO A 153 2.96 -18.94 17.38
C PRO A 153 1.56 -19.05 18.00
N GLY A 154 0.75 -19.97 17.46
CA GLY A 154 -0.64 -20.22 17.86
C GLY A 154 -1.59 -20.10 16.67
#